data_AF-A0A919T412-F1
#
_entry.id   AF-A0A919T412-F1
#
_cell.length_a   1.000
_cell.length_b   1.000
_cell.length_c   1.000
_cell.angle_alpha   90.00
_cell.angle_beta   90.00
_cell.angle_gamma   90.00
#
_symmetry.space_group_name_H-M   'P 1'
#
loop_
_entity.id
_entity.type
_entity.pdbx_description
1 polymer ?
#
loop_
_entity_poly.entity_id
_entity_poly.type
_entity_poly.pdbx_seq_one_letter_code
_entity_poly.pdbx_strand_id
1 'polypeptide(L)' 'MTYMDGPPLPRWRTRIERRPLDNPPTVDDATRVRILDEAERYPNFTAAELAAALSHDGVAVDTLTVRGVLEASS' A
#
# COMPACT_ATOMS: atom_id res chain seq x y z
N MET A 1 29.54 -4.61 -43.38
CA MET A 1 29.03 -5.00 -42.05
C MET A 1 27.99 -3.97 -41.67
N THR A 2 26.71 -4.26 -41.94
CA THR A 2 25.62 -3.32 -41.64
C THR A 2 24.71 -4.00 -40.64
N TYR A 3 24.83 -3.61 -39.38
CA TYR A 3 23.83 -3.91 -38.35
C TYR A 3 22.54 -3.22 -38.81
N MET A 4 21.60 -3.99 -39.36
CA MET A 4 20.26 -3.50 -39.63
C MET A 4 19.52 -3.42 -38.30
N ASP A 5 19.28 -2.18 -37.90
CA ASP A 5 18.24 -1.69 -36.99
C ASP A 5 17.13 -2.74 -36.77
N GLY A 6 17.10 -3.31 -35.57
CA GLY A 6 16.07 -4.27 -35.17
C GLY A 6 14.69 -3.61 -35.28
N PRO A 7 13.62 -4.39 -35.54
CA PRO A 7 12.28 -3.85 -35.76
C PRO A 7 11.88 -2.91 -34.62
N PRO A 8 11.21 -1.77 -34.92
CA PRO A 8 10.85 -0.80 -33.90
C PRO A 8 10.04 -1.50 -32.81
N LEU A 9 10.54 -1.41 -31.58
CA LEU A 9 9.87 -1.99 -30.42
C LEU A 9 8.43 -1.46 -30.38
N PRO A 10 7.43 -2.34 -30.19
CA PRO A 10 6.05 -1.91 -30.23
C PRO A 10 5.77 -0.94 -29.08
N ARG A 11 5.01 0.14 -29.37
CA ARG A 11 4.79 1.32 -28.49
C ARG A 11 4.24 1.00 -27.10
N TRP A 12 3.78 -0.22 -26.87
CA TRP A 12 3.31 -0.70 -25.55
C TRP A 12 4.46 -1.09 -24.60
N ARG A 13 5.71 -1.23 -25.09
CA ARG A 13 6.88 -1.60 -24.25
C ARG A 13 7.73 -0.43 -23.78
N THR A 14 7.56 0.78 -24.34
CA THR A 14 8.34 1.97 -23.93
C THR A 14 7.72 2.72 -22.74
N ARG A 15 6.50 2.35 -22.34
CA ARG A 15 5.95 2.68 -21.03
C ARG A 15 6.32 1.61 -20.00
N ILE A 16 7.62 1.41 -19.79
CA ILE A 16 8.05 1.22 -18.40
C ILE A 16 8.08 2.63 -17.82
N GLU A 17 6.90 3.25 -17.70
CA GLU A 17 6.71 4.21 -16.62
C GLU A 17 7.19 3.40 -15.43
N ARG A 18 8.28 3.86 -14.82
CA ARG A 18 8.61 3.42 -13.48
C ARG A 18 7.31 3.65 -12.73
N ARG A 19 6.47 2.62 -12.59
CA ARG A 19 5.45 2.62 -11.56
C ARG A 19 6.28 2.96 -10.35
N PRO A 20 6.09 4.11 -9.68
CA PRO A 20 6.60 4.17 -8.34
C PRO A 20 5.96 2.97 -7.67
N LEU A 21 6.74 1.93 -7.40
CA LEU A 21 6.39 0.85 -6.49
C LEU A 21 6.42 1.41 -5.05
N ASP A 22 5.98 2.67 -4.92
CA ASP A 22 6.16 3.64 -3.85
C ASP A 22 4.92 4.55 -3.79
N ASN A 23 3.80 4.12 -4.39
CA ASN A 23 2.54 4.45 -3.77
C ASN A 23 2.32 3.32 -2.75
N PRO A 24 2.73 3.47 -1.47
CA PRO A 24 2.02 2.74 -0.43
C PRO A 24 0.52 2.96 -0.70
N PRO A 25 -0.36 1.99 -0.39
CA PRO A 25 -1.80 2.23 -0.51
C PRO A 25 -2.03 3.63 0.07
N THR A 26 -2.54 4.55 -0.76
CA THR A 26 -2.75 5.93 -0.35
C THR A 26 -3.88 5.86 0.65
N VAL A 27 -3.54 5.41 1.85
CA VAL A 27 -4.43 5.30 2.96
C VAL A 27 -4.64 6.74 3.35
N ASP A 28 -5.90 7.13 3.42
CA ASP A 28 -6.25 8.45 3.90
C ASP A 28 -5.54 8.69 5.23
N ASP A 29 -4.99 9.88 5.42
CA ASP A 29 -4.30 10.24 6.66
C ASP A 29 -5.24 10.03 7.86
N ALA A 30 -6.54 10.29 7.65
CA ALA A 30 -7.60 9.96 8.60
C ALA A 30 -7.63 8.46 8.95
N THR A 31 -7.57 7.57 7.97
CA THR A 31 -7.52 6.11 8.20
C THR A 31 -6.23 5.71 8.91
N ARG A 32 -5.08 6.32 8.57
CA ARG A 32 -3.81 6.09 9.28
C ARG A 32 -3.92 6.46 10.76
N VAL A 33 -4.46 7.64 11.06
CA VAL A 33 -4.68 8.11 12.44
C VAL A 33 -5.59 7.14 13.19
N ARG A 34 -6.68 6.67 12.56
CA ARG A 34 -7.59 5.69 13.16
C ARG A 34 -6.92 4.35 13.45
N ILE A 35 -6.04 3.87 12.56
CA ILE A 35 -5.27 2.64 12.79
C ILE A 35 -4.37 2.78 14.02
N LEU A 36 -3.68 3.92 14.16
CA LEU A 36 -2.79 4.18 15.28
C LEU A 36 -3.57 4.33 16.59
N ASP A 37 -4.69 5.08 16.58
CA ASP A 37 -5.58 5.21 17.74
C ASP A 37 -6.10 3.86 18.22
N GLU A 38 -6.54 3.00 17.31
CA GLU A 38 -7.01 1.66 17.63
C GLU A 38 -5.89 0.75 18.16
N ALA A 39 -4.67 0.88 17.60
CA ALA A 39 -3.50 0.15 18.05
C ALA A 39 -3.02 0.62 19.45
N GLU A 40 -3.12 1.91 19.75
CA GLU A 40 -2.85 2.44 21.10
C GLU A 40 -3.91 1.99 22.10
N ARG A 41 -5.18 1.92 21.67
CA ARG A 41 -6.29 1.43 22.49
C ARG A 41 -6.19 -0.07 22.77
N TYR A 42 -5.69 -0.84 21.80
CA TYR A 42 -5.53 -2.29 21.89
C TYR A 42 -4.10 -2.73 21.50
N PRO A 43 -3.10 -2.51 22.38
CA PRO A 43 -1.70 -2.78 22.07
C PRO A 43 -1.36 -4.27 21.89
N ASN A 44 -2.27 -5.16 22.27
CA ASN A 44 -2.11 -6.60 22.11
C ASN A 44 -2.80 -7.14 20.84
N PHE A 45 -3.55 -6.31 20.12
CA PHE A 45 -4.24 -6.75 18.92
C PHE A 45 -3.26 -6.91 17.76
N THR A 46 -3.41 -8.01 17.04
CA THR A 46 -2.70 -8.21 15.78
C THR A 46 -3.24 -7.28 14.70
N ALA A 47 -2.46 -7.05 13.63
CA ALA A 47 -2.90 -6.23 12.51
C ALA A 47 -4.24 -6.70 11.88
N ALA A 48 -4.53 -8.00 11.94
CA ALA A 48 -5.78 -8.57 11.45
C ALA A 48 -6.97 -8.24 12.37
N GLU A 49 -6.75 -8.27 13.69
CA GLU A 49 -7.77 -7.89 14.68
C GLU A 49 -8.07 -6.39 14.63
N LEU A 50 -7.04 -5.56 14.47
CA LEU A 50 -7.21 -4.12 14.24
C LEU A 50 -7.97 -3.82 12.94
N ALA A 51 -7.65 -4.52 11.85
CA ALA A 51 -8.40 -4.39 10.60
C ALA A 51 -9.88 -4.80 10.76
N ALA A 52 -10.15 -5.86 11.50
CA ALA A 52 -11.52 -6.29 11.81
C ALA A 52 -12.26 -5.27 12.70
N ALA A 53 -11.60 -4.69 13.70
CA ALA A 53 -12.17 -3.65 14.56
C ALA A 53 -12.53 -2.39 13.76
N LEU A 54 -11.61 -1.94 12.89
CA LEU A 54 -11.83 -0.79 12.02
C LEU A 54 -12.95 -1.05 11.01
N SER A 55 -13.02 -2.26 10.46
CA SER A 55 -14.11 -2.68 9.57
C SER A 55 -15.47 -2.70 10.27
N HIS A 56 -15.51 -3.06 11.56
CA HIS A 56 -16.71 -2.98 12.39
C HIS A 56 -17.21 -1.53 12.56
N ASP A 57 -16.29 -0.56 12.63
CA ASP A 57 -16.61 0.87 12.68
C ASP A 57 -16.89 1.48 11.28
N GLY A 58 -16.95 0.65 10.23
CA GLY A 58 -17.23 1.07 8.86
C GLY A 58 -16.00 1.58 8.09
N VAL A 59 -14.79 1.40 8.64
CA VAL A 59 -13.54 1.69 7.93
C VAL A 59 -13.04 0.45 7.22
N ALA A 60 -13.27 0.39 5.91
CA ALA A 60 -12.74 -0.70 5.08
C ALA A 60 -11.21 -0.54 4.91
N VAL A 61 -10.45 -1.21 5.76
CA VAL A 61 -8.98 -1.25 5.72
C VAL A 61 -8.48 -2.69 5.68
N ASP A 62 -7.49 -2.94 4.84
CA ASP A 62 -6.88 -4.25 4.72
C ASP A 62 -5.79 -4.47 5.78
N THR A 63 -5.67 -5.69 6.29
CA THR A 63 -4.63 -6.10 7.25
C THR A 63 -3.22 -5.72 6.80
N LEU A 64 -2.94 -5.80 5.50
CA LEU A 64 -1.63 -5.44 4.93
C LEU A 64 -1.35 -3.93 5.07
N THR A 65 -2.40 -3.12 4.97
CA THR A 65 -2.33 -1.66 5.17
C THR A 65 -2.12 -1.32 6.65
N VAL A 66 -2.86 -1.97 7.55
CA VAL A 66 -2.68 -1.81 9.00
C VAL A 66 -1.25 -2.13 9.40
N ARG A 67 -0.73 -3.28 8.94
CA ARG A 67 0.65 -3.68 9.20
C ARG A 67 1.66 -2.67 8.65
N GLY A 68 1.46 -2.19 7.42
CA GLY A 68 2.33 -1.16 6.83
C GLY A 68 2.35 0.14 7.64
N VAL A 69 1.22 0.56 8.20
CA VAL A 69 1.13 1.76 9.05
C VAL A 69 1.85 1.57 10.40
N LEU A 70 1.72 0.38 11.00
CA LEU A 70 2.41 0.04 12.25
C LEU A 70 3.92 -0.04 12.06
N GLU A 71 4.39 -0.72 11.00
CA GLU A 71 5.82 -0.82 10.69
C GLU A 71 6.43 0.56 10.35
N ALA A 72 5.67 1.43 9.68
CA ALA A 72 6.11 2.78 9.35
C ALA A 72 6.08 3.78 10.53
N SER A 73 5.53 3.40 11.69
CA SER A 73 5.49 4.23 12.90
C SER A 73 6.40 3.72 14.02
N SER A 74 7.14 2.62 13.78
CA SER A 74 8.10 2.05 14.73
C SER A 74 9.49 2.68 14.67
#